data_AF-B4JFN8-F1
#
_entry.id   AF-B4JFN8-F1
#
_cell.length_a   1.000
_cell.length_b   1.000
_cell.length_c   1.000
_cell.angle_alpha   90.00
_cell.angle_beta   90.00
_cell.angle_gamma   90.00
#
_symmetry.space_group_name_H-M   'P 1'
#
loop_
_entity.id
_entity.type
_entity.pdbx_description
1 polymer ?
#
loop_
_entity_poly.entity_id
_entity_poly.type
_entity_poly.pdbx_seq_one_letter_code
_entity_poly.pdbx_strand_id
1 'polypeptide(L)'
;MSSSNEQTNDEKIKLPDWLRAELFENLLKETIEHFKAIKAFKAVPGTKPGDNYATVMLRIELEVELKDNTTKSITYMLKIPHVSEAYQDTFGKAKHSIFDIEREVFTIYVEELKQIYRDVGLQIEFGAKCYKLDIPYEHVLLEDLKPLGFQPVNRQAGLDEEHTLDVLTKLAQWHAASAVRVATMGPYPKHVSEGIFNEDGKCLISKLTDGVLPYVLKALESIEGHEAYYEDLINMEGHITENVLDVAAVDPKEFNVLNHGDFWLPNLMFLYDPTSGKLLDSYLVDYQMCKYGSVAIDLLYFLISSPKLELKVNKFDYFVKQYYDQLIKHLKLLNYTKKLPDLADIHTTLIQKGIWGYMTTFGVLAGSALEPTETASFDNLFADTPEGDAFRTLLYSGKVYKEHVKVILPWLQNRGALQSRIRNDK
;
A
#
# COMPACT_ATOMS: atom_id res chain seq x y z
N MET A 1 -39.18 -16.74 -20.68
CA MET A 1 -38.20 -17.76 -21.09
C MET A 1 -36.83 -17.23 -20.80
N SER A 2 -36.05 -18.03 -20.06
CA SER A 2 -34.62 -17.91 -19.78
C SER A 2 -34.14 -16.70 -18.96
N SER A 3 -34.34 -16.80 -17.64
CA SER A 3 -33.43 -16.27 -16.63
C SER A 3 -32.06 -16.94 -16.77
N SER A 4 -31.05 -16.20 -17.22
CA SER A 4 -29.66 -16.63 -17.14
C SER A 4 -29.17 -16.44 -15.71
N ASN A 5 -29.11 -17.54 -14.97
CA ASN A 5 -28.31 -17.66 -13.75
C ASN A 5 -26.86 -17.31 -14.10
N GLU A 6 -26.38 -16.16 -13.63
CA GLU A 6 -24.96 -15.96 -13.42
C GLU A 6 -24.53 -16.91 -12.29
N GLN A 7 -24.04 -18.09 -12.68
CA GLN A 7 -23.23 -18.90 -11.79
C GLN A 7 -21.89 -18.20 -11.62
N THR A 8 -21.79 -17.37 -10.58
CA THR A 8 -20.49 -16.96 -10.04
C THR A 8 -19.77 -18.21 -9.58
N ASN A 9 -18.67 -18.56 -10.27
CA ASN A 9 -17.70 -19.53 -9.78
C ASN A 9 -17.01 -18.92 -8.56
N ASP A 10 -17.68 -18.97 -7.40
CA ASP A 10 -17.03 -18.74 -6.11
C ASP A 10 -16.04 -19.88 -5.91
N GLU A 11 -14.77 -19.67 -6.27
CA GLU A 11 -13.69 -20.40 -5.63
C GLU A 11 -13.83 -20.18 -4.13
N LYS A 12 -14.39 -21.17 -3.43
CA LYS A 12 -14.56 -21.13 -1.98
C LYS A 12 -13.17 -21.00 -1.36
N ILE A 13 -12.80 -19.80 -0.92
CA ILE A 13 -11.62 -19.60 -0.08
C ILE A 13 -11.71 -20.61 1.06
N LYS A 14 -10.72 -21.49 1.15
CA LYS A 14 -10.65 -22.48 2.22
C LYS A 14 -10.35 -21.73 3.51
N LEU A 15 -11.38 -21.57 4.33
CA LEU A 15 -11.25 -20.92 5.63
C LEU A 15 -10.34 -21.76 6.55
N PRO A 16 -9.48 -21.14 7.37
CA PRO A 16 -8.70 -21.88 8.34
C PRO A 16 -9.59 -22.55 9.40
N ASP A 17 -9.25 -23.78 9.80
CA ASP A 17 -10.02 -24.56 10.79
C ASP A 17 -10.11 -23.90 12.18
N TRP A 18 -9.17 -23.00 12.47
CA TRP A 18 -9.11 -22.24 13.70
C TRP A 18 -10.07 -21.04 13.72
N LEU A 19 -10.51 -20.54 12.56
CA LEU A 19 -11.33 -19.34 12.46
C LEU A 19 -12.79 -19.65 12.83
N ARG A 20 -13.18 -19.30 14.05
CA ARG A 20 -14.52 -19.59 14.62
C ARG A 20 -15.08 -18.41 15.39
N ALA A 21 -16.39 -18.44 15.66
CA ALA A 21 -17.13 -17.37 16.32
C ALA A 21 -16.56 -17.02 17.71
N GLU A 22 -16.16 -18.03 18.48
CA GLU A 22 -15.75 -17.92 19.88
C GLU A 22 -14.52 -17.02 20.06
N LEU A 23 -13.68 -16.90 19.02
CA LEU A 23 -12.50 -16.02 19.03
C LEU A 23 -12.86 -14.54 19.24
N PHE A 24 -14.06 -14.14 18.83
CA PHE A 24 -14.50 -12.74 18.85
C PHE A 24 -15.21 -12.38 20.17
N GLU A 25 -15.51 -13.33 21.05
CA GLU A 25 -16.30 -13.06 22.26
C GLU A 25 -15.65 -12.02 23.19
N ASN A 26 -14.35 -12.14 23.44
CA ASN A 26 -13.65 -11.22 24.35
C ASN A 26 -13.61 -9.82 23.74
N LEU A 27 -13.27 -9.72 22.46
CA LEU A 27 -13.32 -8.47 21.72
C LEU A 27 -14.72 -7.82 21.77
N LEU A 28 -15.78 -8.60 21.55
CA LEU A 28 -17.15 -8.11 21.57
C LEU A 28 -17.59 -7.67 22.98
N LYS A 29 -17.15 -8.35 24.04
CA LYS A 29 -17.38 -7.94 25.43
C LYS A 29 -16.73 -6.57 25.73
N GLU A 30 -15.57 -6.29 25.14
CA GLU A 30 -14.83 -5.04 25.32
C GLU A 30 -15.37 -3.89 24.46
N THR A 31 -15.87 -4.19 23.27
CA THR A 31 -16.23 -3.17 22.26
C THR A 31 -17.73 -2.90 22.13
N ILE A 32 -18.58 -3.83 22.57
CA ILE A 32 -20.04 -3.73 22.43
C ILE A 32 -20.70 -3.70 23.80
N GLU A 33 -21.27 -2.53 24.10
CA GLU A 33 -22.04 -2.34 25.33
C GLU A 33 -23.22 -3.32 25.38
N HIS A 34 -23.43 -3.93 26.55
CA HIS A 34 -24.47 -4.92 26.79
C HIS A 34 -24.40 -6.17 25.90
N PHE A 35 -23.23 -6.53 25.36
CA PHE A 35 -23.07 -7.82 24.67
C PHE A 35 -23.51 -9.01 25.55
N LYS A 36 -24.25 -9.95 24.94
CA LYS A 36 -24.74 -11.19 25.57
C LYS A 36 -24.16 -12.45 24.91
N ALA A 37 -24.32 -12.60 23.60
CA ALA A 37 -23.87 -13.79 22.87
C ALA A 37 -23.71 -13.54 21.36
N ILE A 38 -22.94 -14.40 20.68
CA ILE A 38 -22.93 -14.47 19.21
C ILE A 38 -24.03 -15.45 18.76
N LYS A 39 -24.85 -15.03 17.80
CA LYS A 39 -25.95 -15.84 17.22
C LYS A 39 -25.61 -16.42 15.86
N ALA A 40 -24.88 -15.67 15.05
CA ALA A 40 -24.42 -16.11 13.74
C ALA A 40 -23.00 -15.62 13.48
N PHE A 41 -22.26 -16.43 12.75
CA PHE A 41 -20.90 -16.14 12.31
C PHE A 41 -20.74 -16.59 10.86
N LYS A 42 -20.14 -15.73 10.04
CA LYS A 42 -19.79 -16.03 8.66
C LYS A 42 -18.48 -15.33 8.33
N ALA A 43 -17.59 -16.03 7.63
CA ALA A 43 -16.42 -15.42 7.00
C ALA A 43 -16.58 -15.56 5.48
N VAL A 44 -16.42 -14.46 4.76
CA VAL A 44 -16.52 -14.40 3.30
C VAL A 44 -15.30 -13.68 2.72
N PRO A 45 -14.99 -13.84 1.42
CA PRO A 45 -13.97 -13.02 0.77
C PRO A 45 -14.25 -11.52 0.99
N GLY A 46 -13.24 -10.78 1.44
CA GLY A 46 -13.37 -9.34 1.74
C GLY A 46 -13.13 -8.43 0.54
N THR A 47 -12.38 -8.92 -0.45
CA THR A 47 -11.94 -8.20 -1.66
C THR A 47 -12.11 -9.07 -2.90
N LYS A 48 -12.05 -8.45 -4.09
CA LYS A 48 -12.08 -9.20 -5.35
C LYS A 48 -10.68 -9.72 -5.70
N PRO A 49 -10.56 -10.76 -6.56
CA PRO A 49 -9.28 -11.19 -7.09
C PRO A 49 -8.48 -10.02 -7.68
N GLY A 50 -7.20 -9.94 -7.32
CA GLY A 50 -6.28 -8.88 -7.73
C GLY A 50 -6.36 -7.56 -6.95
N ASP A 51 -7.25 -7.39 -5.98
CA ASP A 51 -7.27 -6.20 -5.10
C ASP A 51 -6.28 -6.30 -3.93
N ASN A 52 -5.94 -7.52 -3.49
CA ASN A 52 -4.89 -7.79 -2.51
C ASN A 52 -4.12 -9.04 -2.94
N TYR A 53 -2.81 -8.91 -3.12
CA TYR A 53 -1.96 -10.03 -3.52
C TYR A 53 -1.24 -10.65 -2.33
N ALA A 54 -0.78 -9.86 -1.36
CA ALA A 54 0.12 -10.32 -0.31
C ALA A 54 -0.59 -11.08 0.82
N THR A 55 -1.90 -10.90 1.00
CA THR A 55 -2.65 -11.50 2.11
C THR A 55 -4.03 -11.98 1.67
N VAL A 56 -4.56 -12.96 2.41
CA VAL A 56 -5.97 -13.34 2.28
C VAL A 56 -6.80 -12.37 3.13
N MET A 57 -7.68 -11.63 2.47
CA MET A 57 -8.61 -10.71 3.12
C MET A 57 -9.99 -11.35 3.28
N LEU A 58 -10.43 -11.52 4.53
CA LEU A 58 -11.75 -12.03 4.88
C LEU A 58 -12.60 -10.92 5.49
N ARG A 59 -13.86 -10.84 5.11
CA ARG A 59 -14.86 -10.08 5.84
C ARG A 59 -15.56 -11.00 6.83
N ILE A 60 -15.44 -10.68 8.11
CA ILE A 60 -16.10 -11.38 9.21
C ILE A 60 -17.44 -10.71 9.45
N GLU A 61 -18.52 -11.49 9.40
CA GLU A 61 -19.89 -11.05 9.65
C GLU A 61 -20.42 -11.77 10.90
N LEU A 62 -20.82 -10.99 11.90
CA LEU A 62 -21.32 -11.46 13.18
C LEU A 62 -22.73 -10.90 13.42
N GLU A 63 -23.65 -11.75 13.85
CA GLU A 63 -24.89 -11.32 14.48
C GLU A 63 -24.75 -11.52 15.99
N VAL A 64 -24.84 -10.42 16.76
CA VAL A 64 -24.71 -10.47 18.22
C VAL A 64 -26.05 -10.17 18.87
N GLU A 65 -26.33 -10.86 19.97
CA GLU A 65 -27.45 -10.58 20.87
C GLU A 65 -26.96 -9.69 22.02
N LEU A 66 -27.75 -8.69 22.38
CA LEU A 66 -27.54 -7.82 23.53
C LEU A 66 -28.34 -8.29 24.75
N LYS A 67 -28.05 -7.74 25.94
CA LYS A 67 -28.72 -8.12 27.20
C LYS A 67 -30.22 -7.81 27.23
N ASP A 68 -30.69 -6.89 26.40
CA ASP A 68 -32.11 -6.60 26.19
C ASP A 68 -32.78 -7.55 25.18
N ASN A 69 -32.04 -8.54 24.66
CA ASN A 69 -32.43 -9.51 23.64
C ASN A 69 -32.64 -8.92 22.23
N THR A 70 -32.20 -7.68 21.98
CA THR A 70 -32.09 -7.17 20.61
C THR A 70 -30.87 -7.77 19.91
N THR A 71 -30.88 -7.78 18.58
CA THR A 71 -29.73 -8.22 17.77
C THR A 71 -29.09 -7.07 17.02
N LYS A 72 -27.77 -7.17 16.79
CA LYS A 72 -26.97 -6.20 16.04
C LYS A 72 -26.02 -6.93 15.10
N SER A 73 -25.95 -6.47 13.86
CA SER A 73 -24.94 -6.92 12.91
C SER A 73 -23.63 -6.16 13.10
N ILE A 74 -22.52 -6.88 13.14
CA ILE A 74 -21.16 -6.34 13.29
C ILE A 74 -20.29 -6.97 12.22
N THR A 75 -19.42 -6.16 11.62
CA THR A 75 -18.47 -6.65 10.62
C THR A 75 -17.04 -6.19 10.92
N TYR A 76 -16.09 -7.04 10.56
CA TYR A 76 -14.65 -6.77 10.65
C TYR A 76 -13.95 -7.23 9.38
N MET A 77 -12.77 -6.68 9.10
CA MET A 77 -11.87 -7.14 8.05
C MET A 77 -10.71 -7.90 8.70
N LEU A 78 -10.56 -9.18 8.39
CA LEU A 78 -9.51 -10.04 8.92
C LEU A 78 -8.51 -10.37 7.81
N LYS A 79 -7.26 -10.00 8.00
CA LYS A 79 -6.14 -10.43 7.16
C LYS A 79 -5.45 -11.63 7.78
N ILE A 80 -5.07 -12.60 6.94
CA ILE A 80 -4.29 -13.80 7.31
C ILE A 80 -3.29 -14.15 6.20
N PRO A 81 -2.20 -14.89 6.49
CA PRO A 81 -1.24 -15.32 5.49
C PRO A 81 -1.84 -16.29 4.47
N HIS A 82 -1.24 -16.34 3.28
CA HIS A 82 -1.46 -17.46 2.37
C HIS A 82 -0.77 -18.73 2.89
N VAL A 83 -1.29 -19.88 2.49
CA VAL A 83 -0.76 -21.20 2.90
C VAL A 83 0.02 -21.90 1.78
N SER A 84 0.33 -21.21 0.67
CA SER A 84 1.04 -21.78 -0.48
C SER A 84 2.55 -21.87 -0.24
N GLU A 85 3.21 -22.79 -0.95
CA GLU A 85 4.67 -22.93 -0.93
C GLU A 85 5.36 -21.65 -1.42
N ALA A 86 4.84 -21.04 -2.49
CA ALA A 86 5.34 -19.77 -3.01
C ALA A 86 5.31 -18.66 -1.94
N TYR A 87 4.27 -18.62 -1.11
CA TYR A 87 4.18 -17.67 0.00
C TYR A 87 5.25 -17.93 1.07
N GLN A 88 5.43 -19.19 1.46
CA GLN A 88 6.45 -19.56 2.45
C GLN A 88 7.87 -19.29 1.95
N ASP A 89 8.14 -19.52 0.66
CA ASP A 89 9.44 -19.20 0.07
C ASP A 89 9.72 -17.70 -0.01
N THR A 90 8.67 -16.90 -0.17
CA THR A 90 8.77 -15.44 -0.36
C THR A 90 8.77 -14.68 0.96
N PHE A 91 7.92 -15.06 1.92
CA PHE A 91 7.75 -14.37 3.20
C PHE A 91 8.13 -15.22 4.42
N GLY A 92 8.10 -16.54 4.33
CA GLY A 92 8.26 -17.44 5.48
C GLY A 92 9.67 -17.47 6.09
N LYS A 93 10.66 -16.83 5.45
CA LYS A 93 12.04 -16.69 5.96
C LYS A 93 12.27 -15.40 6.74
N ALA A 94 11.31 -14.47 6.73
CA ALA A 94 11.44 -13.18 7.41
C ALA A 94 11.40 -13.37 8.93
N LYS A 95 12.32 -12.71 9.65
CA LYS A 95 12.30 -12.72 11.13
C LYS A 95 11.12 -11.96 11.73
N HIS A 96 10.61 -10.98 11.00
CA HIS A 96 9.41 -10.22 11.32
C HIS A 96 8.52 -10.25 10.10
N SER A 97 7.28 -10.73 10.26
CA SER A 97 6.36 -10.78 9.13
C SER A 97 5.72 -9.43 8.87
N ILE A 98 5.14 -9.30 7.67
CA ILE A 98 4.35 -8.12 7.31
C ILE A 98 3.16 -7.90 8.26
N PHE A 99 2.64 -8.97 8.89
CA PHE A 99 1.58 -8.88 9.90
C PHE A 99 2.09 -8.34 11.24
N ASP A 100 3.32 -8.69 11.64
CA ASP A 100 3.93 -8.13 12.85
C ASP A 100 4.09 -6.61 12.70
N ILE A 101 4.64 -6.17 11.56
CA ILE A 101 4.81 -4.76 11.22
C ILE A 101 3.47 -4.05 11.20
N GLU A 102 2.48 -4.58 10.46
CA GLU A 102 1.16 -3.97 10.33
C GLU A 102 0.48 -3.80 11.70
N ARG A 103 0.49 -4.84 12.55
CA ARG A 103 -0.08 -4.77 13.90
C ARG A 103 0.62 -3.73 14.77
N GLU A 104 1.96 -3.68 14.76
CA GLU A 104 2.71 -2.66 15.52
C GLU A 104 2.38 -1.25 15.04
N VAL A 105 2.30 -1.04 13.72
CA VAL A 105 1.96 0.27 13.16
C VAL A 105 0.57 0.69 13.62
N PHE A 106 -0.45 -0.15 13.49
CA PHE A 106 -1.79 0.19 13.93
C PHE A 106 -1.89 0.42 15.44
N THR A 107 -1.32 -0.47 16.25
CA THR A 107 -1.57 -0.48 17.71
C THR A 107 -0.65 0.44 18.50
N ILE A 108 0.50 0.80 17.93
CA ILE A 108 1.50 1.66 18.58
C ILE A 108 1.62 2.96 17.80
N TYR A 109 2.16 2.90 16.58
CA TYR A 109 2.63 4.12 15.91
C TYR A 109 1.48 5.02 15.46
N VAL A 110 0.40 4.49 14.89
CA VAL A 110 -0.79 5.26 14.52
C VAL A 110 -1.37 5.98 15.73
N GLU A 111 -1.46 5.30 16.88
CA GLU A 111 -1.97 5.91 18.11
C GLU A 111 -1.01 6.97 18.68
N GLU A 112 0.31 6.78 18.59
CA GLU A 112 1.31 7.82 18.88
C GLU A 112 1.12 9.05 17.96
N LEU A 113 0.96 8.84 16.64
CA LEU A 113 0.78 9.93 15.67
C LEU A 113 -0.51 10.72 15.94
N LYS A 114 -1.60 10.02 16.24
CA LYS A 114 -2.88 10.62 16.63
C LYS A 114 -2.73 11.40 17.93
N GLN A 115 -2.02 10.86 18.92
CA GLN A 115 -1.80 11.55 20.19
C GLN A 115 -1.02 12.87 20.00
N ILE A 116 0.00 12.89 19.15
CA ILE A 116 0.77 14.10 18.82
C ILE A 116 -0.15 15.22 18.29
N TYR A 117 -1.17 14.90 17.50
CA TYR A 117 -2.18 15.87 17.07
C TYR A 117 -3.16 16.27 18.19
N ARG A 118 -3.59 15.31 19.01
CA ARG A 118 -4.48 15.58 20.16
C ARG A 118 -3.85 16.54 21.15
N ASP A 119 -2.54 16.45 21.37
CA ASP A 119 -1.78 17.31 22.29
C ASP A 119 -1.79 18.79 21.86
N VAL A 120 -1.98 19.07 20.56
CA VAL A 120 -2.16 20.44 20.03
C VAL A 120 -3.62 20.78 19.77
N GLY A 121 -4.56 19.97 20.26
CA GLY A 121 -6.00 20.21 20.17
C GLY A 121 -6.64 19.86 18.83
N LEU A 122 -5.97 19.08 17.98
CA LEU A 122 -6.50 18.63 16.69
C LEU A 122 -6.80 17.12 16.71
N GLN A 123 -8.03 16.74 16.32
CA GLN A 123 -8.40 15.34 16.17
C GLN A 123 -8.19 14.94 14.71
N ILE A 124 -7.38 13.90 14.47
CA ILE A 124 -7.13 13.33 13.15
C ILE A 124 -7.31 11.82 13.24
N GLU A 125 -7.97 11.24 12.24
CA GLU A 125 -7.99 9.81 11.99
C GLU A 125 -7.26 9.53 10.67
N PHE A 126 -6.40 8.50 10.70
CA PHE A 126 -5.62 8.09 9.53
C PHE A 126 -6.24 6.89 8.81
N GLY A 127 -7.00 6.05 9.49
CA GLY A 127 -7.49 4.81 8.93
C GLY A 127 -8.44 4.07 9.86
N ALA A 128 -8.70 2.81 9.50
CA ALA A 128 -9.50 1.90 10.31
C ALA A 128 -8.87 1.65 11.69
N LYS A 129 -9.71 1.36 12.69
CA LYS A 129 -9.22 0.83 13.96
C LYS A 129 -8.70 -0.59 13.77
N CYS A 130 -7.65 -0.94 14.52
CA CYS A 130 -7.19 -2.31 14.65
C CYS A 130 -7.61 -2.89 15.99
N TYR A 131 -7.99 -4.16 15.96
CA TYR A 131 -8.43 -4.91 17.11
C TYR A 131 -7.47 -6.07 17.37
N LYS A 132 -7.30 -6.41 18.64
CA LYS A 132 -6.47 -7.54 19.05
C LYS A 132 -7.34 -8.79 19.18
N LEU A 133 -6.92 -9.89 18.58
CA LEU A 133 -7.38 -11.24 18.94
C LEU A 133 -6.26 -11.97 19.68
N ASP A 134 -6.61 -12.66 20.75
CA ASP A 134 -5.65 -13.45 21.54
C ASP A 134 -5.49 -14.84 20.93
N ILE A 135 -4.82 -14.90 19.77
CA ILE A 135 -4.58 -16.13 19.02
C ILE A 135 -3.11 -16.24 18.61
N PRO A 136 -2.55 -17.47 18.52
CA PRO A 136 -1.14 -17.69 18.20
C PRO A 136 -0.83 -17.60 16.69
N TYR A 137 -1.82 -17.29 15.86
CA TYR A 137 -1.69 -17.25 14.41
C TYR A 137 -1.43 -15.83 13.91
N GLU A 138 -0.70 -15.69 12.81
CA GLU A 138 -0.51 -14.39 12.16
C GLU A 138 -1.84 -13.88 11.61
N HIS A 139 -2.19 -12.66 12.03
CA HIS A 139 -3.40 -11.99 11.60
C HIS A 139 -3.32 -10.48 11.84
N VAL A 140 -4.22 -9.74 11.19
CA VAL A 140 -4.57 -8.35 11.53
C VAL A 140 -6.09 -8.24 11.44
N LEU A 141 -6.75 -7.78 12.50
CA LEU A 141 -8.20 -7.56 12.54
C LEU A 141 -8.50 -6.07 12.53
N LEU A 142 -9.24 -5.61 11.54
CA LEU A 142 -9.53 -4.20 11.29
C LEU A 142 -11.03 -3.90 11.33
N GLU A 143 -11.37 -2.65 11.62
CA GLU A 143 -12.70 -2.09 11.46
C GLU A 143 -13.15 -2.19 10.00
N ASP A 144 -14.34 -2.73 9.76
CA ASP A 144 -14.95 -2.65 8.44
C ASP A 144 -15.43 -1.22 8.21
N LEU A 145 -14.80 -0.51 7.28
CA LEU A 145 -15.12 0.88 6.97
C LEU A 145 -16.38 1.01 6.10
N LYS A 146 -16.85 -0.06 5.43
CA LYS A 146 -18.04 0.01 4.54
C LYS A 146 -19.31 0.44 5.30
N PRO A 147 -19.64 -0.12 6.49
CA PRO A 147 -20.73 0.37 7.32
C PRO A 147 -20.63 1.85 7.72
N LEU A 148 -19.42 2.42 7.75
CA LEU A 148 -19.18 3.84 8.04
C LEU A 148 -19.35 4.74 6.81
N GLY A 149 -19.72 4.18 5.66
CA GLY A 149 -19.95 4.91 4.41
C GLY A 149 -18.70 5.12 3.56
N PHE A 150 -17.54 4.63 3.99
CA PHE A 150 -16.32 4.69 3.19
C PHE A 150 -16.38 3.72 2.01
N GLN A 151 -15.85 4.16 0.88
CA GLN A 151 -15.87 3.41 -0.36
C GLN A 151 -14.50 3.43 -1.04
N PRO A 152 -14.07 2.33 -1.66
CA PRO A 152 -12.90 2.34 -2.53
C PRO A 152 -13.24 3.08 -3.83
N VAL A 153 -12.22 3.66 -4.48
CA VAL A 153 -12.37 4.26 -5.81
C VAL A 153 -12.00 3.25 -6.89
N ASN A 154 -12.56 3.41 -8.10
CA ASN A 154 -12.19 2.59 -9.25
C ASN A 154 -10.69 2.76 -9.58
N ARG A 155 -9.90 1.73 -9.30
CA ARG A 155 -8.45 1.76 -9.46
C ARG A 155 -7.97 2.06 -10.89
N GLN A 156 -8.70 1.62 -11.91
CA GLN A 156 -8.32 1.85 -13.32
C GLN A 156 -8.63 3.27 -13.79
N ALA A 157 -9.56 3.96 -13.12
CA ALA A 157 -9.92 5.33 -13.47
C ALA A 157 -8.86 6.34 -13.00
N GLY A 158 -8.08 6.00 -11.97
CA GLY A 158 -7.16 6.92 -11.31
C GLY A 158 -7.85 8.03 -10.53
N LEU A 159 -7.11 8.69 -9.64
CA LEU A 159 -7.63 9.82 -8.87
C LEU A 159 -7.66 11.10 -9.69
N ASP A 160 -8.76 11.84 -9.59
CA ASP A 160 -8.77 13.23 -10.02
C ASP A 160 -7.97 14.13 -9.07
N GLU A 161 -7.86 15.40 -9.42
CA GLU A 161 -7.08 16.37 -8.68
C GLU A 161 -7.62 16.61 -7.25
N GLU A 162 -8.93 16.66 -7.04
CA GLU A 162 -9.52 16.90 -5.71
C GLU A 162 -9.11 15.78 -4.75
N HIS A 163 -9.30 14.52 -5.16
CA HIS A 163 -8.92 13.36 -4.36
C HIS A 163 -7.40 13.25 -4.19
N THR A 164 -6.63 13.59 -5.22
CA THR A 164 -5.16 13.59 -5.13
C THR A 164 -4.67 14.58 -4.07
N LEU A 165 -5.25 15.78 -4.00
CA LEU A 165 -4.88 16.81 -3.02
C LEU A 165 -5.30 16.43 -1.59
N ASP A 166 -6.46 15.82 -1.43
CA ASP A 166 -6.93 15.32 -0.13
C ASP A 166 -5.99 14.24 0.43
N VAL A 167 -5.63 13.25 -0.40
CA VAL A 167 -4.72 12.16 -0.03
C VAL A 167 -3.32 12.69 0.29
N LEU A 168 -2.79 13.64 -0.50
CA LEU A 168 -1.49 14.26 -0.20
C LEU A 168 -1.51 15.07 1.09
N THR A 169 -2.66 15.66 1.45
CA THR A 169 -2.85 16.32 2.75
C THR A 169 -2.80 15.31 3.88
N LYS A 170 -3.49 14.17 3.75
CA LYS A 170 -3.44 13.07 4.73
C LYS A 170 -2.03 12.49 4.87
N LEU A 171 -1.32 12.28 3.76
CA LEU A 171 0.06 11.82 3.77
C LEU A 171 0.99 12.81 4.46
N ALA A 172 0.85 14.11 4.16
CA ALA A 172 1.64 15.16 4.80
C ALA A 172 1.39 15.22 6.32
N GLN A 173 0.15 14.98 6.76
CA GLN A 173 -0.20 14.90 8.18
C GLN A 173 0.51 13.73 8.87
N TRP A 174 0.49 12.56 8.24
CA TRP A 174 1.16 11.34 8.70
C TRP A 174 2.67 11.52 8.78
N HIS A 175 3.28 12.05 7.71
CA HIS A 175 4.71 12.34 7.62
C HIS A 175 5.17 13.38 8.64
N ALA A 176 4.41 14.45 8.85
CA ALA A 176 4.73 15.46 9.86
C ALA A 176 4.73 14.87 11.28
N ALA A 177 3.69 14.11 11.64
CA ALA A 177 3.59 13.50 12.96
C ALA A 177 4.70 12.46 13.19
N SER A 178 5.01 11.62 12.20
CA SER A 178 6.07 10.62 12.34
C SER A 178 7.47 11.24 12.45
N ALA A 179 7.74 12.34 11.75
CA ALA A 179 8.98 13.09 11.94
C ALA A 179 9.08 13.66 13.37
N VAL A 180 7.99 14.25 13.89
CA VAL A 180 7.92 14.77 15.26
C VAL A 180 8.13 13.65 16.27
N ARG A 181 7.46 12.49 16.09
CA ARG A 181 7.63 11.30 16.91
C ARG A 181 9.10 10.92 17.01
N VAL A 182 9.83 10.84 15.91
CA VAL A 182 11.27 10.49 15.96
C VAL A 182 12.09 11.55 16.68
N ALA A 183 11.77 12.83 16.50
CA ALA A 183 12.46 13.91 17.18
C ALA A 183 12.23 13.92 18.70
N THR A 184 11.10 13.39 19.19
CA THR A 184 10.72 13.40 20.61
C THR A 184 10.94 12.07 21.32
N MET A 185 10.68 10.94 20.65
CA MET A 185 10.70 9.59 21.22
C MET A 185 11.88 8.74 20.74
N GLY A 186 12.65 9.23 19.76
CA GLY A 186 13.81 8.53 19.22
C GLY A 186 13.51 7.64 18.01
N PRO A 187 14.51 6.86 17.53
CA PRO A 187 14.39 6.08 16.31
C PRO A 187 13.37 4.95 16.43
N TYR A 188 12.87 4.49 15.27
CA TYR A 188 12.09 3.26 15.20
C TYR A 188 13.00 2.03 15.39
N PRO A 189 12.45 0.90 15.88
CA PRO A 189 13.14 -0.38 15.86
C PRO A 189 13.57 -0.78 14.44
N LYS A 190 14.61 -1.61 14.35
CA LYS A 190 15.25 -1.97 13.07
C LYS A 190 14.25 -2.56 12.07
N HIS A 191 13.38 -3.48 12.51
CA HIS A 191 12.39 -4.14 11.64
C HIS A 191 11.35 -3.18 11.06
N VAL A 192 10.98 -2.13 11.81
CA VAL A 192 10.11 -1.05 11.31
C VAL A 192 10.89 -0.09 10.44
N SER A 193 12.18 0.16 10.71
CA SER A 193 12.96 1.06 9.89
C SER A 193 13.29 0.50 8.50
N GLU A 194 13.54 -0.81 8.42
CA GLU A 194 13.91 -1.49 7.17
C GLU A 194 12.70 -2.07 6.43
N GLY A 195 11.64 -2.45 7.16
CA GLY A 195 10.48 -3.13 6.58
C GLY A 195 10.91 -4.40 5.87
N ILE A 196 10.46 -4.60 4.63
CA ILE A 196 10.90 -5.72 3.77
C ILE A 196 12.19 -5.43 2.98
N PHE A 197 12.73 -4.21 3.05
CA PHE A 197 13.89 -3.78 2.25
C PHE A 197 15.19 -4.09 2.99
N ASN A 198 15.37 -5.36 3.32
CA ASN A 198 16.54 -5.92 3.99
C ASN A 198 16.93 -7.26 3.33
N GLU A 199 17.96 -7.91 3.86
CA GLU A 199 18.45 -9.18 3.31
C GLU A 199 17.38 -10.29 3.33
N ASP A 200 16.50 -10.33 4.33
CA ASP A 200 15.44 -11.35 4.42
C ASP A 200 14.41 -11.16 3.29
N GLY A 201 14.08 -9.90 2.94
CA GLY A 201 13.13 -9.57 1.87
C GLY A 201 13.75 -9.45 0.46
N LYS A 202 15.07 -9.55 0.33
CA LYS A 202 15.79 -9.38 -0.95
C LYS A 202 15.27 -10.28 -2.08
N CYS A 203 14.87 -11.51 -1.77
CA CYS A 203 14.26 -12.43 -2.74
C CYS A 203 12.98 -11.84 -3.35
N LEU A 204 12.08 -11.31 -2.52
CA LEU A 204 10.86 -10.64 -2.95
C LEU A 204 11.17 -9.39 -3.78
N ILE A 205 12.09 -8.54 -3.30
CA ILE A 205 12.48 -7.32 -4.02
C ILE A 205 13.04 -7.67 -5.40
N SER A 206 13.87 -8.71 -5.50
CA SER A 206 14.43 -9.16 -6.77
C SER A 206 13.34 -9.61 -7.75
N LYS A 207 12.35 -10.39 -7.30
CA LYS A 207 11.20 -10.79 -8.13
C LYS A 207 10.37 -9.60 -8.61
N LEU A 208 10.30 -8.52 -7.83
CA LEU A 208 9.56 -7.29 -8.17
C LEU A 208 10.38 -6.26 -8.98
N THR A 209 11.68 -6.50 -9.20
CA THR A 209 12.59 -5.53 -9.84
C THR A 209 13.30 -6.13 -11.05
N ASP A 210 14.42 -6.83 -10.86
CA ASP A 210 15.14 -7.51 -11.95
C ASP A 210 14.30 -8.65 -12.56
N GLY A 211 13.56 -9.39 -11.73
CA GLY A 211 12.73 -10.51 -12.16
C GLY A 211 11.59 -10.13 -13.10
N VAL A 212 11.13 -8.87 -13.08
CA VAL A 212 10.08 -8.40 -14.00
C VAL A 212 10.63 -7.89 -15.34
N LEU A 213 11.94 -7.57 -15.39
CA LEU A 213 12.55 -6.90 -16.53
C LEU A 213 12.34 -7.64 -17.87
N PRO A 214 12.46 -8.98 -17.97
CA PRO A 214 12.23 -9.68 -19.24
C PRO A 214 10.82 -9.50 -19.80
N TYR A 215 9.80 -9.50 -18.92
CA TYR A 215 8.41 -9.30 -19.35
C TYR A 215 8.15 -7.85 -19.74
N VAL A 216 8.77 -6.90 -19.03
CA VAL A 216 8.73 -5.47 -19.34
C VAL A 216 9.32 -5.22 -20.72
N LEU A 217 10.55 -5.66 -20.98
CA LEU A 217 11.23 -5.47 -22.27
C LEU A 217 10.38 -5.99 -23.42
N LYS A 218 9.87 -7.23 -23.31
CA LYS A 218 8.97 -7.81 -24.30
C LYS A 218 7.70 -7.00 -24.54
N ALA A 219 7.12 -6.40 -23.48
CA ALA A 219 5.93 -5.57 -23.62
C ALA A 219 6.25 -4.23 -24.32
N LEU A 220 7.43 -3.66 -24.06
CA LEU A 220 7.88 -2.39 -24.62
C LEU A 220 8.11 -2.45 -26.13
N GLU A 221 8.49 -3.61 -26.70
CA GLU A 221 8.66 -3.80 -28.15
C GLU A 221 7.39 -3.44 -28.95
N SER A 222 6.21 -3.50 -28.31
CA SER A 222 4.93 -3.14 -28.91
C SER A 222 4.56 -1.64 -28.78
N ILE A 223 5.43 -0.85 -28.15
CA ILE A 223 5.26 0.60 -27.95
C ILE A 223 6.12 1.32 -28.98
N GLU A 224 5.49 2.18 -29.80
CA GLU A 224 6.21 3.03 -30.74
C GLU A 224 7.17 3.99 -30.00
N GLY A 225 8.42 4.06 -30.45
CA GLY A 225 9.46 4.90 -29.84
C GLY A 225 10.13 4.31 -28.60
N HIS A 226 9.92 3.02 -28.31
CA HIS A 226 10.54 2.36 -27.17
C HIS A 226 12.06 2.32 -27.23
N GLU A 227 12.63 2.38 -28.43
CA GLU A 227 14.06 2.39 -28.69
C GLU A 227 14.79 3.52 -27.93
N ALA A 228 14.08 4.61 -27.61
CA ALA A 228 14.63 5.74 -26.86
C ALA A 228 15.05 5.37 -25.43
N TYR A 229 14.42 4.38 -24.80
CA TYR A 229 14.68 3.99 -23.40
C TYR A 229 15.01 2.51 -23.22
N TYR A 230 14.93 1.72 -24.29
CA TYR A 230 15.14 0.27 -24.24
C TYR A 230 16.56 -0.12 -23.82
N GLU A 231 17.56 0.55 -24.40
CA GLU A 231 18.98 0.29 -24.05
C GLU A 231 19.28 0.64 -22.59
N ASP A 232 18.73 1.75 -22.08
CA ASP A 232 18.90 2.14 -20.68
C ASP A 232 18.37 1.05 -19.72
N LEU A 233 17.20 0.48 -20.01
CA LEU A 233 16.62 -0.59 -19.20
C LEU A 233 17.46 -1.88 -19.24
N ILE A 234 17.99 -2.25 -20.41
CA ILE A 234 18.92 -3.39 -20.53
C ILE A 234 20.19 -3.13 -19.71
N ASN A 235 20.74 -1.91 -19.76
CA ASN A 235 21.94 -1.55 -19.00
C ASN A 235 21.74 -1.54 -17.47
N MET A 236 20.48 -1.63 -17.01
CA MET A 236 20.16 -1.77 -15.59
C MET A 236 20.06 -3.22 -15.15
N GLU A 237 19.98 -4.19 -16.07
CA GLU A 237 19.79 -5.61 -15.77
C GLU A 237 20.83 -6.12 -14.76
N GLY A 238 20.35 -6.78 -13.70
CA GLY A 238 21.19 -7.33 -12.63
C GLY A 238 21.60 -6.30 -11.57
N HIS A 239 21.24 -5.03 -11.75
CA HIS A 239 21.57 -3.94 -10.82
C HIS A 239 20.34 -3.24 -10.23
N ILE A 240 19.12 -3.58 -10.67
CA ILE A 240 17.90 -2.87 -10.25
C ILE A 240 17.62 -3.13 -8.77
N THR A 241 17.68 -4.40 -8.36
CA THR A 241 17.41 -4.83 -6.98
C THR A 241 18.29 -4.06 -5.98
N GLU A 242 19.61 -4.05 -6.21
CA GLU A 242 20.56 -3.38 -5.31
C GLU A 242 20.36 -1.86 -5.29
N ASN A 243 20.11 -1.25 -6.45
CA ASN A 243 19.83 0.19 -6.51
C ASN A 243 18.53 0.56 -5.75
N VAL A 244 17.51 -0.30 -5.81
CA VAL A 244 16.26 -0.13 -5.04
C VAL A 244 16.53 -0.28 -3.54
N LEU A 245 17.29 -1.29 -3.11
CA LEU A 245 17.67 -1.48 -1.70
C LEU A 245 18.49 -0.29 -1.17
N ASP A 246 19.45 0.21 -1.96
CA ASP A 246 20.27 1.38 -1.64
C ASP A 246 19.40 2.63 -1.39
N VAL A 247 18.41 2.90 -2.25
CA VAL A 247 17.53 4.08 -2.05
C VAL A 247 16.48 3.86 -0.96
N ALA A 248 16.15 2.61 -0.64
CA ALA A 248 15.28 2.27 0.49
C ALA A 248 15.97 2.51 1.84
N ALA A 249 17.30 2.38 1.89
CA ALA A 249 18.08 2.60 3.10
C ALA A 249 17.90 4.03 3.65
N VAL A 250 17.90 4.14 4.98
CA VAL A 250 17.75 5.43 5.68
C VAL A 250 19.04 6.24 5.53
N ASP A 251 18.97 7.40 4.87
CA ASP A 251 20.05 8.39 4.88
C ASP A 251 19.76 9.46 5.95
N PRO A 252 20.52 9.54 7.05
CA PRO A 252 20.27 10.51 8.12
C PRO A 252 20.42 11.98 7.69
N LYS A 253 20.93 12.26 6.48
CA LYS A 253 21.02 13.62 5.92
C LYS A 253 19.73 14.06 5.23
N GLU A 254 18.84 13.13 4.90
CA GLU A 254 17.56 13.42 4.28
C GLU A 254 16.44 13.68 5.31
N PHE A 255 15.33 14.24 4.82
CA PHE A 255 14.12 14.32 5.62
C PHE A 255 13.39 12.96 5.63
N ASN A 256 13.56 12.23 6.73
CA ASN A 256 13.01 10.89 6.90
C ASN A 256 11.75 10.88 7.78
N VAL A 257 10.81 10.02 7.41
CA VAL A 257 9.47 9.87 7.97
C VAL A 257 9.13 8.38 8.06
N LEU A 258 8.10 8.03 8.83
CA LEU A 258 7.51 6.70 8.70
C LEU A 258 6.65 6.71 7.44
N ASN A 259 7.10 6.05 6.37
CA ASN A 259 6.32 5.88 5.15
C ASN A 259 5.24 4.83 5.37
N HIS A 260 4.11 5.00 4.69
CA HIS A 260 3.12 3.94 4.47
C HIS A 260 3.74 2.76 3.72
N GLY A 261 4.61 3.03 2.74
CA GLY A 261 5.41 2.05 2.00
C GLY A 261 4.64 1.29 0.92
N ASP A 262 3.32 1.22 1.01
CA ASP A 262 2.40 0.77 -0.04
C ASP A 262 1.33 1.83 -0.32
N PHE A 263 1.76 3.04 -0.70
CA PHE A 263 0.86 4.21 -0.79
C PHE A 263 0.24 4.34 -2.19
N TRP A 264 -0.79 3.54 -2.48
CA TRP A 264 -1.46 3.48 -3.78
C TRP A 264 -2.98 3.38 -3.66
N LEU A 265 -3.68 3.60 -4.77
CA LEU A 265 -5.14 3.79 -4.84
C LEU A 265 -5.98 2.69 -4.15
N PRO A 266 -5.72 1.38 -4.30
CA PRO A 266 -6.45 0.34 -3.59
C PRO A 266 -6.36 0.39 -2.06
N ASN A 267 -5.33 1.05 -1.53
CA ASN A 267 -5.10 1.24 -0.10
C ASN A 267 -5.71 2.56 0.42
N LEU A 268 -6.60 3.17 -0.35
CA LEU A 268 -7.30 4.41 -0.01
C LEU A 268 -8.81 4.21 -0.04
N MET A 269 -9.47 4.67 1.02
CA MET A 269 -10.92 4.62 1.19
C MET A 269 -11.44 6.04 1.39
N PHE A 270 -12.50 6.41 0.68
CA PHE A 270 -13.02 7.78 0.68
C PHE A 270 -14.43 7.85 1.26
N LEU A 271 -14.70 8.91 2.02
CA LEU A 271 -16.00 9.22 2.58
C LEU A 271 -16.59 10.43 1.87
N TYR A 272 -17.85 10.33 1.49
CA TYR A 272 -18.57 11.38 0.79
C TYR A 272 -19.82 11.81 1.56
N ASP A 273 -20.19 13.07 1.42
CA ASP A 273 -21.47 13.56 1.91
C ASP A 273 -22.59 12.91 1.09
N PRO A 274 -23.54 12.18 1.72
CA PRO A 274 -24.55 11.43 0.98
C PRO A 274 -25.51 12.30 0.15
N THR A 275 -25.61 13.60 0.45
CA THR A 275 -26.56 14.52 -0.21
C THR A 275 -25.91 15.29 -1.36
N SER A 276 -24.74 15.86 -1.11
CA SER A 276 -24.01 16.70 -2.06
C SER A 276 -22.99 15.94 -2.91
N GLY A 277 -22.58 14.73 -2.49
CA GLY A 277 -21.52 13.95 -3.13
C GLY A 277 -20.12 14.53 -2.90
N LYS A 278 -19.98 15.54 -2.04
CA LYS A 278 -18.69 16.18 -1.76
C LYS A 278 -17.77 15.22 -0.98
N LEU A 279 -16.49 15.19 -1.33
CA LEU A 279 -15.47 14.49 -0.57
C LEU A 279 -15.37 15.08 0.85
N LEU A 280 -15.47 14.22 1.86
CA LEU A 280 -15.41 14.57 3.28
C LEU A 280 -14.08 14.19 3.93
N ASP A 281 -13.58 12.98 3.64
CA ASP A 281 -12.33 12.47 4.21
C ASP A 281 -11.78 11.30 3.38
N SER A 282 -10.50 10.98 3.60
CA SER A 282 -9.84 9.78 3.10
C SER A 282 -9.08 9.05 4.19
N TYR A 283 -9.20 7.72 4.20
CA TYR A 283 -8.54 6.82 5.12
C TYR A 283 -7.51 5.98 4.38
N LEU A 284 -6.34 5.85 5.00
CA LEU A 284 -5.26 4.98 4.59
C LEU A 284 -5.50 3.60 5.24
N VAL A 285 -5.36 2.55 4.44
CA VAL A 285 -5.46 1.16 4.90
C VAL A 285 -4.25 0.37 4.42
N ASP A 286 -3.99 -0.78 5.05
CA ASP A 286 -2.89 -1.68 4.66
C ASP A 286 -1.48 -1.15 4.99
N TYR A 287 -1.12 -1.14 6.28
CA TYR A 287 0.19 -0.67 6.76
C TYR A 287 1.28 -1.75 6.76
N GLN A 288 1.13 -2.80 5.93
CA GLN A 288 2.01 -3.98 5.94
C GLN A 288 3.44 -3.71 5.43
N MET A 289 3.61 -2.63 4.65
CA MET A 289 4.88 -2.25 4.02
C MET A 289 5.54 -1.04 4.67
N CYS A 290 5.03 -0.60 5.83
CA CYS A 290 5.51 0.59 6.52
C CYS A 290 7.03 0.51 6.77
N LYS A 291 7.72 1.60 6.46
CA LYS A 291 9.14 1.73 6.78
C LYS A 291 9.59 3.15 7.08
N TYR A 292 10.54 3.29 7.99
CA TYR A 292 11.19 4.58 8.20
C TYR A 292 12.14 4.89 7.04
N GLY A 293 12.15 6.13 6.55
CA GLY A 293 13.06 6.55 5.49
C GLY A 293 12.57 7.77 4.75
N SER A 294 13.14 8.00 3.58
CA SER A 294 12.87 9.18 2.76
C SER A 294 11.40 9.33 2.38
N VAL A 295 10.86 10.55 2.42
CA VAL A 295 9.50 10.88 1.93
C VAL A 295 9.28 10.55 0.45
N ALA A 296 10.36 10.41 -0.32
CA ALA A 296 10.29 10.09 -1.74
C ALA A 296 9.69 8.71 -2.01
N ILE A 297 9.77 7.78 -1.04
CA ILE A 297 9.19 6.44 -1.16
C ILE A 297 7.69 6.55 -1.42
N ASP A 298 6.92 7.15 -0.51
CA ASP A 298 5.47 7.29 -0.70
C ASP A 298 5.10 8.26 -1.83
N LEU A 299 5.86 9.35 -2.01
CA LEU A 299 5.56 10.34 -3.04
C LEU A 299 5.71 9.78 -4.47
N LEU A 300 6.83 9.11 -4.77
CA LEU A 300 7.03 8.50 -6.08
C LEU A 300 6.04 7.35 -6.28
N TYR A 301 5.82 6.53 -5.24
CA TYR A 301 4.88 5.42 -5.29
C TYR A 301 3.46 5.90 -5.64
N PHE A 302 2.95 6.91 -4.93
CA PHE A 302 1.61 7.41 -5.12
C PHE A 302 1.44 8.20 -6.42
N LEU A 303 2.28 9.22 -6.65
CA LEU A 303 2.10 10.14 -7.78
C LEU A 303 2.29 9.46 -9.14
N ILE A 304 3.06 8.37 -9.20
CA ILE A 304 3.27 7.58 -10.43
C ILE A 304 2.21 6.49 -10.59
N SER A 305 1.69 5.90 -9.52
CA SER A 305 0.71 4.81 -9.62
C SER A 305 -0.74 5.29 -9.74
N SER A 306 -1.13 6.32 -8.97
CA SER A 306 -2.53 6.47 -8.55
C SER A 306 -3.34 7.62 -9.20
N PRO A 307 -2.79 8.81 -9.47
CA PRO A 307 -3.52 9.85 -10.18
C PRO A 307 -3.91 9.44 -11.60
N LYS A 308 -4.90 10.11 -12.18
CA LYS A 308 -5.21 10.00 -13.62
C LYS A 308 -3.99 10.24 -14.49
N LEU A 309 -3.90 9.53 -15.62
CA LEU A 309 -2.74 9.56 -16.54
C LEU A 309 -2.30 11.00 -16.86
N GLU A 310 -3.24 11.86 -17.23
CA GLU A 310 -2.99 13.25 -17.61
C GLU A 310 -2.44 14.11 -16.48
N LEU A 311 -2.57 13.68 -15.22
CA LEU A 311 -2.11 14.42 -14.05
C LEU A 311 -0.71 13.96 -13.59
N LYS A 312 -0.37 12.67 -13.78
CA LYS A 312 0.86 12.05 -13.24
C LYS A 312 2.12 12.83 -13.56
N VAL A 313 2.31 13.26 -14.81
CA VAL A 313 3.51 14.03 -15.22
C VAL A 313 3.22 15.53 -15.32
N ASN A 314 2.05 15.94 -15.81
CA ASN A 314 1.75 17.35 -16.07
C ASN A 314 1.51 18.16 -14.80
N LYS A 315 1.10 17.50 -13.71
CA LYS A 315 0.89 18.12 -12.40
C LYS A 315 1.82 17.59 -11.31
N PHE A 316 2.84 16.81 -11.66
CA PHE A 316 3.74 16.19 -10.68
C PHE A 316 4.32 17.22 -9.71
N ASP A 317 4.99 18.26 -10.22
CA ASP A 317 5.63 19.26 -9.37
C ASP A 317 4.61 20.13 -8.61
N TYR A 318 3.42 20.34 -9.19
CA TYR A 318 2.32 20.99 -8.49
C TYR A 318 1.88 20.17 -7.28
N PHE A 319 1.68 18.86 -7.44
CA PHE A 319 1.31 17.97 -6.34
C PHE A 319 2.39 17.87 -5.27
N VAL A 320 3.66 17.77 -5.66
CA VAL A 320 4.80 17.81 -4.71
C VAL A 320 4.76 19.10 -3.89
N LYS A 321 4.49 20.25 -4.53
CA LYS A 321 4.34 21.53 -3.83
C LYS A 321 3.16 21.54 -2.86
N GLN A 322 2.01 21.01 -3.24
CA GLN A 322 0.82 20.94 -2.38
C GLN A 322 1.07 20.06 -1.15
N TYR A 323 1.69 18.89 -1.35
CA TYR A 323 2.17 18.04 -0.25
C TYR A 323 3.14 18.79 0.66
N TYR A 324 4.16 19.45 0.10
CA TYR A 324 5.15 20.20 0.86
C TYR A 324 4.52 21.29 1.72
N ASP A 325 3.56 22.05 1.18
CA ASP A 325 2.88 23.10 1.93
C ASP A 325 2.14 22.56 3.15
N GLN A 326 1.44 21.43 2.99
CA GLN A 326 0.78 20.75 4.11
C GLN A 326 1.81 20.18 5.09
N LEU A 327 2.92 19.60 4.61
CA LEU A 327 3.97 19.06 5.46
C LEU A 327 4.55 20.16 6.35
N ILE A 328 4.92 21.31 5.78
CA ILE A 328 5.47 22.45 6.54
C ILE A 328 4.45 23.04 7.50
N LYS A 329 3.18 23.16 7.08
CA LYS A 329 2.10 23.61 7.95
C LYS A 329 1.98 22.70 9.18
N HIS A 330 1.96 21.40 8.98
CA HIS A 330 1.79 20.43 10.05
C HIS A 330 3.04 20.27 10.92
N LEU A 331 4.25 20.30 10.36
CA LEU A 331 5.50 20.33 11.14
C LEU A 331 5.58 21.55 12.07
N LYS A 332 5.15 22.73 11.60
CA LYS A 332 5.08 23.94 12.42
C LYS A 332 4.00 23.84 13.50
N LEU A 333 2.80 23.36 13.14
CA LEU A 333 1.71 23.15 14.08
C LEU A 333 2.12 22.22 15.23
N LEU A 334 2.87 21.16 14.92
CA LEU A 334 3.33 20.15 15.86
C LEU A 334 4.66 20.51 16.56
N ASN A 335 5.14 21.75 16.41
CA ASN A 335 6.39 22.24 17.02
C ASN A 335 7.62 21.36 16.74
N TYR A 336 7.79 20.91 15.49
CA TYR A 336 8.95 20.13 15.08
C TYR A 336 10.26 20.87 15.38
N THR A 337 11.20 20.19 16.06
CA THR A 337 12.38 20.82 16.66
C THR A 337 13.64 20.79 15.79
N LYS A 338 13.62 20.08 14.66
CA LYS A 338 14.77 20.00 13.73
C LYS A 338 14.59 20.96 12.55
N LYS A 339 15.60 21.03 11.68
CA LYS A 339 15.55 21.83 10.45
C LYS A 339 14.36 21.36 9.60
N LEU A 340 13.51 22.31 9.21
CA LEU A 340 12.46 22.05 8.23
C LEU A 340 13.08 21.77 6.86
N PRO A 341 12.59 20.78 6.09
CA PRO A 341 13.01 20.61 4.71
C PRO A 341 12.56 21.84 3.91
N ASP A 342 13.30 22.21 2.87
CA ASP A 342 12.79 23.14 1.87
C ASP A 342 12.29 22.38 0.63
N LEU A 343 11.55 23.09 -0.23
CA LEU A 343 10.96 22.48 -1.42
C LEU A 343 12.02 21.94 -2.39
N ALA A 344 13.17 22.60 -2.48
CA ALA A 344 14.26 22.20 -3.37
C ALA A 344 14.92 20.90 -2.89
N ASP A 345 15.10 20.75 -1.56
CA ASP A 345 15.56 19.51 -0.93
C ASP A 345 14.62 18.35 -1.30
N ILE A 346 13.30 18.53 -1.17
CA ILE A 346 12.30 17.51 -1.54
C ILE A 346 12.40 17.12 -3.01
N HIS A 347 12.45 18.09 -3.93
CA HIS A 347 12.60 17.78 -5.36
C HIS A 347 13.93 17.09 -5.68
N THR A 348 15.01 17.48 -5.00
CA THR A 348 16.33 16.86 -5.16
C THR A 348 16.28 15.39 -4.76
N THR A 349 15.70 15.08 -3.59
CA THR A 349 15.50 13.71 -3.13
C THR A 349 14.65 12.88 -4.10
N LEU A 350 13.54 13.44 -4.63
CA LEU A 350 12.70 12.76 -5.62
C LEU A 350 13.46 12.39 -6.90
N ILE A 351 14.37 13.27 -7.36
CA ILE A 351 15.23 13.00 -8.52
C ILE A 351 16.26 11.92 -8.17
N GLN A 352 16.96 12.06 -7.04
CA GLN A 352 18.01 11.11 -6.61
C GLN A 352 17.47 9.69 -6.39
N LYS A 353 16.22 9.56 -5.97
CA LYS A 353 15.55 8.26 -5.76
C LYS A 353 14.67 7.85 -6.93
N GLY A 354 14.92 8.38 -8.13
CA GLY A 354 14.15 8.10 -9.34
C GLY A 354 13.98 6.61 -9.67
N ILE A 355 14.92 5.74 -9.26
CA ILE A 355 14.80 4.28 -9.38
C ILE A 355 13.56 3.71 -8.66
N TRP A 356 13.07 4.38 -7.62
CA TRP A 356 11.79 4.02 -6.99
C TRP A 356 10.61 4.22 -7.95
N GLY A 357 10.73 5.18 -8.87
CA GLY A 357 9.79 5.36 -9.98
C GLY A 357 9.81 4.20 -10.98
N TYR A 358 10.96 3.56 -11.23
CA TYR A 358 11.02 2.29 -11.97
C TYR A 358 10.20 1.23 -11.25
N MET A 359 10.48 1.01 -9.96
CA MET A 359 9.78 0.00 -9.14
C MET A 359 8.27 0.24 -9.12
N THR A 360 7.86 1.50 -9.01
CA THR A 360 6.44 1.89 -9.03
C THR A 360 5.80 1.65 -10.40
N THR A 361 6.50 2.01 -11.48
CA THR A 361 6.00 1.87 -12.86
C THR A 361 5.84 0.40 -13.25
N PHE A 362 6.84 -0.42 -12.95
CA PHE A 362 6.87 -1.82 -13.39
C PHE A 362 6.33 -2.82 -12.35
N GLY A 363 6.15 -2.42 -11.09
CA GLY A 363 5.48 -3.26 -10.09
C GLY A 363 4.03 -2.84 -9.91
N VAL A 364 3.84 -1.75 -9.18
CA VAL A 364 2.54 -1.30 -8.61
C VAL A 364 1.56 -0.90 -9.70
N LEU A 365 2.02 -0.09 -10.65
CA LEU A 365 1.18 0.43 -11.71
C LEU A 365 0.73 -0.68 -12.67
N ALA A 366 1.57 -1.71 -12.86
CA ALA A 366 1.20 -2.87 -13.66
C ALA A 366 0.02 -3.63 -13.04
N GLY A 367 0.03 -3.85 -11.72
CA GLY A 367 -1.12 -4.40 -10.98
C GLY A 367 -2.34 -3.47 -10.98
N SER A 368 -2.13 -2.16 -10.84
CA SER A 368 -3.21 -1.16 -10.83
C SER A 368 -3.97 -1.10 -12.17
N ALA A 369 -3.24 -1.19 -13.27
CA ALA A 369 -3.78 -1.11 -14.63
C ALA A 369 -4.30 -2.46 -15.15
N LEU A 370 -4.12 -3.55 -14.39
CA LEU A 370 -4.58 -4.88 -14.77
C LEU A 370 -6.10 -4.97 -14.80
N GLU A 371 -6.63 -5.50 -15.91
CA GLU A 371 -8.04 -5.86 -16.05
C GLU A 371 -8.40 -7.04 -15.15
N PRO A 372 -9.63 -7.06 -14.57
CA PRO A 372 -10.05 -8.17 -13.72
C PRO A 372 -9.85 -9.52 -14.41
N THR A 373 -9.16 -10.43 -13.74
CA THR A 373 -8.87 -11.77 -14.25
C THR A 373 -8.81 -12.76 -13.10
N GLU A 374 -9.32 -13.97 -13.33
CA GLU A 374 -9.26 -15.07 -12.35
C GLU A 374 -7.82 -15.55 -12.12
N THR A 375 -6.91 -15.23 -13.04
CA THR A 375 -5.48 -15.56 -12.92
C THR A 375 -4.72 -14.65 -11.95
N ALA A 376 -5.35 -13.58 -11.44
CA ALA A 376 -4.73 -12.65 -10.50
C ALA A 376 -4.61 -13.28 -9.11
N SER A 377 -3.44 -13.86 -8.82
CA SER A 377 -3.14 -14.50 -7.55
C SER A 377 -1.70 -14.23 -7.09
N PHE A 378 -1.42 -14.44 -5.80
CA PHE A 378 -0.08 -14.38 -5.25
C PHE A 378 0.86 -15.37 -5.96
N ASP A 379 0.41 -16.62 -6.12
CA ASP A 379 1.22 -17.69 -6.68
C ASP A 379 1.59 -17.39 -8.13
N ASN A 380 0.67 -16.88 -8.95
CA ASN A 380 0.99 -16.52 -10.34
C ASN A 380 1.92 -15.29 -10.42
N LEU A 381 1.96 -14.44 -9.40
CA LEU A 381 2.88 -13.30 -9.36
C LEU A 381 4.31 -13.75 -9.03
N PHE A 382 4.49 -14.74 -8.15
CA PHE A 382 5.80 -15.07 -7.58
C PHE A 382 6.33 -16.49 -7.81
N ALA A 383 5.51 -17.42 -8.29
CA ALA A 383 5.93 -18.79 -8.57
C ALA A 383 6.51 -18.92 -9.99
N ASP A 384 7.51 -19.79 -10.12
CA ASP A 384 8.16 -20.10 -11.40
C ASP A 384 7.42 -21.24 -12.11
N THR A 385 6.19 -20.97 -12.52
CA THR A 385 5.31 -21.90 -13.24
C THR A 385 4.91 -21.34 -14.61
N PRO A 386 4.49 -22.19 -15.57
CA PRO A 386 3.96 -21.71 -16.85
C PRO A 386 2.77 -20.76 -16.69
N GLU A 387 1.90 -21.01 -15.71
CA GLU A 387 0.76 -20.15 -15.39
C GLU A 387 1.23 -18.78 -14.84
N GLY A 388 2.25 -18.78 -13.98
CA GLY A 388 2.87 -17.55 -13.48
C GLY A 388 3.54 -16.74 -14.58
N ASP A 389 4.25 -17.38 -15.51
CA ASP A 389 4.85 -16.72 -16.68
C ASP A 389 3.79 -16.09 -17.60
N ALA A 390 2.70 -16.81 -17.85
CA ALA A 390 1.58 -16.29 -18.62
C ALA A 390 0.93 -15.07 -17.94
N PHE A 391 0.74 -15.14 -16.62
CA PHE A 391 0.18 -14.04 -15.85
C PHE A 391 1.10 -12.81 -15.80
N ARG A 392 2.40 -12.99 -15.54
CA ARG A 392 3.38 -11.89 -15.58
C ARG A 392 3.46 -11.26 -16.97
N THR A 393 3.36 -12.06 -18.04
CA THR A 393 3.26 -11.52 -19.41
C THR A 393 1.98 -10.69 -19.60
N LEU A 394 0.83 -11.19 -19.11
CA LEU A 394 -0.45 -10.49 -19.18
C LEU A 394 -0.38 -9.13 -18.48
N LEU A 395 0.27 -9.07 -17.30
CA LEU A 395 0.41 -7.88 -16.45
C LEU A 395 0.94 -6.65 -17.23
N TYR A 396 1.88 -6.85 -18.15
CA TYR A 396 2.49 -5.79 -18.95
C TYR A 396 1.87 -5.62 -20.35
N SER A 397 0.99 -6.54 -20.75
CA SER A 397 0.43 -6.55 -22.12
C SER A 397 -0.74 -5.57 -22.31
N GLY A 398 -1.38 -5.16 -21.20
CA GLY A 398 -2.61 -4.38 -21.20
C GLY A 398 -2.49 -2.99 -21.84
N LYS A 399 -3.53 -2.57 -22.56
CA LYS A 399 -3.56 -1.27 -23.24
C LYS A 399 -3.42 -0.09 -22.27
N VAL A 400 -4.18 -0.12 -21.17
CA VAL A 400 -4.16 0.94 -20.14
C VAL A 400 -2.74 1.12 -19.60
N TYR A 401 -2.10 0.01 -19.22
CA TYR A 401 -0.72 0.01 -18.72
C TYR A 401 0.26 0.65 -19.72
N LYS A 402 0.21 0.24 -21.00
CA LYS A 402 1.10 0.79 -22.04
C LYS A 402 0.91 2.28 -22.28
N GLU A 403 -0.32 2.79 -22.20
CA GLU A 403 -0.58 4.24 -22.29
C GLU A 403 0.06 5.02 -21.13
N HIS A 404 0.08 4.44 -19.92
CA HIS A 404 0.81 5.05 -18.81
C HIS A 404 2.32 5.03 -19.03
N VAL A 405 2.88 3.89 -19.46
CA VAL A 405 4.32 3.73 -19.68
C VAL A 405 4.84 4.71 -20.74
N LYS A 406 4.10 4.93 -21.83
CA LYS A 406 4.44 5.91 -22.89
C LYS A 406 4.68 7.33 -22.36
N VAL A 407 4.04 7.69 -21.25
CA VAL A 407 4.14 9.02 -20.65
C VAL A 407 5.16 9.04 -19.52
N ILE A 408 5.14 8.04 -18.65
CA ILE A 408 5.93 8.00 -17.42
C ILE A 408 7.39 7.66 -17.71
N LEU A 409 7.66 6.71 -18.61
CA LEU A 409 9.01 6.19 -18.80
C LEU A 409 9.95 7.23 -19.43
N PRO A 410 9.57 7.98 -20.48
CA PRO A 410 10.39 9.11 -20.95
C PRO A 410 10.57 10.19 -19.89
N TRP A 411 9.55 10.43 -19.04
CA TRP A 411 9.65 11.39 -17.95
C TRP A 411 10.66 10.95 -16.88
N LEU A 412 10.67 9.66 -16.52
CA LEU A 412 11.67 9.08 -15.61
C LEU A 412 13.07 9.14 -16.20
N GLN A 413 13.22 8.77 -17.48
CA GLN A 413 14.49 8.81 -18.19
C GLN A 413 15.09 10.23 -18.22
N ASN A 414 14.28 11.24 -18.56
CA ASN A 414 14.70 12.65 -18.60
C ASN A 414 15.12 13.21 -17.22
N ARG A 415 14.74 12.52 -16.13
CA ARG A 415 15.15 12.85 -14.76
C ARG A 415 16.31 11.97 -14.27
N GLY A 416 16.91 11.16 -15.13
CA GLY A 416 18.05 10.31 -14.83
C GLY A 416 17.72 9.02 -14.06
N ALA A 417 16.44 8.66 -13.93
CA ALA A 417 16.02 7.51 -13.14
C ALA A 417 16.50 6.15 -13.70
N LEU A 418 16.76 6.09 -15.02
CA LEU A 418 17.20 4.88 -15.72
C LEU A 418 18.72 4.80 -15.89
N GLN A 419 19.46 5.76 -15.33
CA GLN A 419 20.92 5.74 -15.37
C GLN A 419 21.39 4.93 -14.16
N SER A 420 21.72 3.66 -14.36
CA SER A 420 22.23 2.81 -13.28
C SER A 420 23.54 3.38 -12.73
N ARG A 421 23.65 3.43 -11.40
CA ARG A 421 24.96 3.50 -10.76
C ARG A 421 25.56 2.11 -10.84
N ILE A 422 26.23 1.79 -11.95
CA ILE A 422 27.09 0.60 -11.99
C ILE A 422 28.20 0.86 -10.97
N ARG A 423 28.09 0.26 -9.78
CA ARG A 423 29.22 0.25 -8.84
C ARG A 423 30.28 -0.61 -9.52
N ASN A 424 31.31 0.04 -10.05
CA ASN A 424 32.58 -0.63 -10.28
C ASN A 424 33.10 -0.98 -8.88
N ASP A 425 32.91 -2.23 -8.46
CA ASP A 425 33.51 -2.76 -7.25
C ASP A 425 35.02 -2.45 -7.27
N LYS A 426 35.48 -1.77 -6.23
CA LYS A 426 36.90 -1.59 -5.92
C LYS A 426 37.26 -2.43 -4.72
#